data_AF-A0AAV1S8Z3-F1
#
_entry.id   AF-A0AAV1S8Z3-F1
#
_cell.length_a   1.000
_cell.length_b   1.000
_cell.length_c   1.000
_cell.angle_alpha   90.00
_cell.angle_beta   90.00
_cell.angle_gamma   90.00
#
_symmetry.space_group_name_H-M   'P 1'
#
loop_
_entity.id
_entity.type
_entity.pdbx_description
1 polymer ?
#
loop_
_entity_poly.entity_id
_entity_poly.type
_entity_poly.pdbx_seq_one_letter_code
_entity_poly.pdbx_strand_id
1 'polypeptide(L)'
;MARKLDIKVPYDSPVLQEIYASRNLKLTRIPKDIMHNVPTTLLHSLEGMPDLDWKRLLKLQCRDGSFLFSPSSTAFALSQTKDKNCLEYLNKTVQRFKGGVNHFSVPNVYPVDLFEKIWAVDRLQRLGISRYFVPEINECLDYIHRYWTEDGICWARNSKVHDIDDTSMGFRLLRLNGHQVSADVFKRFEKGGEFFCFAGQSTAAVTGMLNLYRASQVLFPGEKILEDAKEYSSQFLREKQAANELLDKWIITKDLPGEVGFALEIPWYAILPRVESRFYLEQYGGEDDVWIGKTLYRWYEECDLRDFGISRRTLLFSYFLAASSIFEPERSKERLAWASTTILLEIIGSYFDDNDGNSSEQRRAFIHEFRNGISINARRSGAKRTRQELLKMLLETLNQLSFGALIVHGRDISHSLRHAWDKWLVRWELEGDRRQGEAELLVQTINLTAGYLVSDEELVAHHSQYEQLADLTNSIGSQLCHCKKNKVHDNGSYSAVTSSTDRITTPEIESDMQELVQLVVQNSSDGIDSNIKQTFLQVAKSFYYSAICDPGTINYHIAKVLFERVA
;
A
#
# COMPACT_ATOMS: atom_id res chain seq x y z
N MET A 1 9.59 36.24 26.47
CA MET A 1 9.77 35.73 27.85
C MET A 1 11.21 35.92 28.30
N ALA A 2 12.21 35.31 27.65
CA ALA A 2 13.63 35.44 27.98
C ALA A 2 14.10 36.89 28.23
N ARG A 3 13.69 37.85 27.36
CA ARG A 3 14.02 39.27 27.53
C ARG A 3 13.47 39.89 28.82
N LYS A 4 12.29 39.45 29.28
CA LYS A 4 11.67 39.92 30.53
C LYS A 4 12.32 39.30 31.79
N LEU A 5 13.10 38.24 31.60
CA LEU A 5 13.83 37.53 32.65
C LEU A 5 15.33 37.85 32.59
N ASP A 6 15.72 38.86 31.81
CA ASP A 6 17.11 39.31 31.63
C ASP A 6 18.08 38.21 31.17
N ILE A 7 17.57 37.17 30.47
CA ILE A 7 18.40 36.11 29.90
C ILE A 7 19.18 36.67 28.72
N LYS A 8 20.51 36.54 28.75
CA LYS A 8 21.43 37.01 27.70
C LYS A 8 21.41 36.09 26.49
N VAL A 9 20.77 36.53 25.41
CA VAL A 9 20.79 35.91 24.07
C VAL A 9 20.96 37.00 23.02
N PRO A 10 21.41 36.70 21.78
CA PRO A 10 21.67 37.71 20.76
C PRO A 10 20.36 38.25 20.14
N TYR A 11 19.59 39.02 20.91
CA TYR A 11 18.27 39.53 20.53
C TYR A 11 18.27 40.38 19.25
N ASP A 12 19.39 41.02 18.94
CA ASP A 12 19.54 41.91 17.79
C ASP A 12 20.12 41.20 16.56
N SER A 13 20.26 39.87 16.63
CA SER A 13 20.68 39.07 15.47
C SER A 13 19.71 39.28 14.29
N PRO A 14 20.21 39.52 13.06
CA PRO A 14 19.38 39.74 11.89
C PRO A 14 18.31 38.64 11.66
N VAL A 15 18.68 37.38 11.86
CA VAL A 15 17.74 36.25 11.70
C VAL A 15 16.56 36.31 12.67
N LEU A 16 16.76 36.84 13.89
CA LEU A 16 15.66 36.99 14.84
C LEU A 16 14.71 38.12 14.41
N GLN A 17 15.23 39.19 13.79
CA GLN A 17 14.39 40.27 13.27
C GLN A 17 13.50 39.79 12.11
N GLU A 18 14.04 38.96 11.22
CA GLU A 18 13.27 38.32 10.15
C GLU A 18 12.17 37.40 10.70
N ILE A 19 12.47 36.63 11.76
CA ILE A 19 11.49 35.80 12.45
C ILE A 19 10.39 36.66 13.07
N TYR A 20 10.72 37.78 13.72
CA TYR A 20 9.71 38.68 14.29
C TYR A 20 8.82 39.31 13.23
N ALA A 21 9.39 39.73 12.10
CA ALA A 21 8.63 40.26 10.96
C ALA A 21 7.67 39.20 10.41
N SER A 22 8.17 37.98 10.17
CA SER A 22 7.39 36.85 9.68
C SER A 22 6.27 36.46 10.65
N ARG A 23 6.56 36.43 11.96
CA ARG A 23 5.57 36.19 13.02
C ARG A 23 4.47 37.24 12.98
N ASN A 24 4.83 38.52 12.94
CA ASN A 24 3.84 39.60 12.95
C ASN A 24 2.95 39.55 11.70
N LEU A 25 3.52 39.29 10.53
CA LEU A 25 2.77 39.06 9.29
C LEU A 25 1.85 37.83 9.38
N LYS A 26 2.29 36.76 10.04
CA LYS A 26 1.45 35.58 10.25
C LYS A 26 0.28 35.89 11.17
N LEU A 27 0.51 36.64 12.25
CA LEU A 27 -0.52 37.03 13.22
C LEU A 27 -1.62 37.89 12.60
N THR A 28 -1.32 38.76 11.63
CA THR A 28 -2.34 39.55 10.92
C THR A 28 -3.23 38.72 10.00
N ARG A 29 -2.76 37.55 9.57
CA ARG A 29 -3.51 36.61 8.71
C ARG A 29 -4.37 35.61 9.51
N ILE A 30 -4.21 35.55 10.83
CA ILE A 30 -5.01 34.63 11.66
C ILE A 30 -6.42 35.21 11.83
N PRO A 31 -7.47 34.46 11.44
CA PRO A 31 -8.84 34.90 11.64
C PRO A 31 -9.21 34.70 13.12
N LYS A 32 -8.86 35.69 13.96
CA LYS A 32 -9.03 35.61 15.43
C LYS A 32 -10.46 35.26 15.82
N ASP A 33 -11.48 35.82 15.16
CA ASP A 33 -12.87 35.51 15.53
C ASP A 33 -13.25 34.05 15.24
N ILE A 34 -12.87 33.51 14.07
CA ILE A 34 -13.11 32.11 13.69
C ILE A 34 -12.44 31.16 14.69
N MET A 35 -11.19 31.44 15.07
CA MET A 35 -10.42 30.64 16.01
C MET A 35 -11.08 30.49 17.39
N HIS A 36 -11.89 31.47 17.81
CA HIS A 36 -12.60 31.44 19.09
C HIS A 36 -14.01 30.83 18.99
N ASN A 37 -14.51 30.57 17.78
CA ASN A 37 -15.86 30.03 17.55
C ASN A 37 -15.88 28.60 17.03
N VAL A 38 -14.84 28.19 16.29
CA VAL A 38 -14.80 26.91 15.60
C VAL A 38 -13.47 26.20 15.90
N PRO A 39 -13.46 24.86 16.12
CA PRO A 39 -12.22 24.11 16.24
C PRO A 39 -11.37 24.24 14.97
N THR A 40 -10.11 24.67 15.13
CA THR A 40 -9.15 24.82 14.03
C THR A 40 -7.77 24.35 14.49
N THR A 41 -6.84 24.13 13.55
CA THR A 41 -5.47 23.74 13.89
C THR A 41 -4.73 24.76 14.75
N LEU A 42 -5.22 26.00 14.82
CA LEU A 42 -4.68 27.06 15.68
C LEU A 42 -4.76 26.72 17.18
N LEU A 43 -5.74 25.90 17.59
CA LEU A 43 -5.82 25.38 18.96
C LEU A 43 -4.57 24.58 19.34
N HIS A 44 -3.87 24.01 18.37
CA HIS A 44 -2.64 23.28 18.61
C HIS A 44 -1.52 24.20 19.10
N SER A 45 -1.54 25.53 18.89
CA SER A 45 -0.40 26.43 19.14
C SER A 45 -0.75 27.73 19.88
N LEU A 46 -1.65 27.68 20.86
CA LEU A 46 -2.14 28.86 21.59
C LEU A 46 -1.05 29.60 22.38
N GLU A 47 0.03 28.92 22.77
CA GLU A 47 1.13 29.52 23.55
C GLU A 47 1.87 30.64 22.81
N GLY A 48 1.73 30.70 21.48
CA GLY A 48 2.33 31.74 20.63
C GLY A 48 1.41 32.92 20.33
N MET A 49 0.17 32.92 20.85
CA MET A 49 -0.88 33.85 20.41
C MET A 49 -1.18 34.94 21.44
N PRO A 50 -1.23 36.22 21.01
CA PRO A 50 -1.65 37.31 21.88
C PRO A 50 -3.18 37.50 21.89
N ASP A 51 -3.69 38.06 22.99
CA ASP A 51 -5.07 38.54 23.16
C ASP A 51 -6.15 37.45 22.97
N LEU A 52 -6.04 36.35 23.71
CA LEU A 52 -6.96 35.23 23.66
C LEU A 52 -8.16 35.42 24.61
N ASP A 53 -9.37 35.13 24.13
CA ASP A 53 -10.59 35.01 24.93
C ASP A 53 -10.77 33.57 25.41
N TRP A 54 -10.28 33.30 26.62
CA TRP A 54 -10.32 31.98 27.24
C TRP A 54 -11.74 31.46 27.50
N LYS A 55 -12.72 32.35 27.71
CA LYS A 55 -14.11 31.93 27.96
C LYS A 55 -14.71 31.29 26.70
N ARG A 56 -14.34 31.78 25.52
CA ARG A 56 -14.72 31.20 24.24
C ARG A 56 -13.89 29.96 23.92
N LEU A 57 -12.56 30.02 24.08
CA LEU A 57 -11.66 28.91 23.76
C LEU A 57 -11.94 27.65 24.57
N LEU A 58 -12.27 27.75 25.87
CA LEU A 58 -12.59 26.57 26.68
C LEU A 58 -13.79 25.76 26.15
N LYS A 59 -14.69 26.38 25.37
CA LYS A 59 -15.80 25.66 24.70
C LYS A 59 -15.32 24.78 23.53
N LEU A 60 -14.12 25.04 23.02
CA LEU A 60 -13.48 24.32 21.92
C LEU A 60 -12.50 23.25 22.40
N GLN A 61 -12.35 23.07 23.72
CA GLN A 61 -11.50 22.04 24.32
C GLN A 61 -11.89 20.64 23.81
N CYS A 62 -10.88 19.80 23.59
CA CYS A 62 -11.08 18.38 23.26
C CYS A 62 -11.70 17.64 24.45
N ARG A 63 -12.35 16.51 24.19
CA ARG A 63 -13.01 15.70 25.23
C ARG A 63 -12.04 15.19 26.31
N ASP A 64 -10.77 15.05 25.98
CA ASP A 64 -9.72 14.60 26.90
C ASP A 64 -9.16 15.73 27.79
N GLY A 65 -9.60 16.98 27.60
CA GLY A 65 -9.13 18.17 28.31
C GLY A 65 -8.02 18.94 27.59
N SER A 66 -7.54 18.44 26.45
CA SER A 66 -6.48 19.09 25.67
C SER A 66 -6.99 20.23 24.79
N PHE A 67 -6.07 21.10 24.39
CA PHE A 67 -6.24 21.97 23.22
C PHE A 67 -5.55 21.33 22.02
N LEU A 68 -6.37 20.67 21.18
CA LEU A 68 -5.98 19.92 19.98
C LEU A 68 -4.75 19.04 20.22
N PHE A 69 -4.79 18.25 21.29
CA PHE A 69 -3.80 17.22 21.60
C PHE A 69 -2.37 17.75 21.84
N SER A 70 -2.19 19.07 22.05
CA SER A 70 -0.86 19.64 22.33
C SER A 70 -0.65 19.85 23.83
N PRO A 71 0.36 19.20 24.44
CA PRO A 71 0.72 19.48 25.84
C PRO A 71 1.13 20.93 26.08
N SER A 72 1.90 21.57 25.20
CA SER A 72 2.33 22.96 25.43
C SER A 72 1.17 23.97 25.34
N SER A 73 0.28 23.80 24.36
CA SER A 73 -0.92 24.64 24.22
C SER A 73 -1.83 24.49 25.44
N THR A 74 -2.01 23.24 25.91
CA THR A 74 -2.83 22.92 27.08
C THR A 74 -2.21 23.43 28.38
N ALA A 75 -0.88 23.36 28.53
CA ALA A 75 -0.16 23.92 29.67
C ALA A 75 -0.28 25.44 29.72
N PHE A 76 -0.20 26.11 28.57
CA PHE A 76 -0.46 27.54 28.48
C PHE A 76 -1.89 27.86 28.89
N ALA A 77 -2.89 27.14 28.37
CA ALA A 77 -4.29 27.32 28.78
C ALA A 77 -4.51 27.11 30.28
N LEU A 78 -3.92 26.07 30.88
CA LEU A 78 -3.96 25.83 32.31
C LEU A 78 -3.39 27.00 33.11
N SER A 79 -2.26 27.56 32.65
CA SER A 79 -1.61 28.69 33.34
C SER A 79 -2.53 29.91 33.46
N GLN A 80 -3.34 30.16 32.43
CA GLN A 80 -4.24 31.31 32.31
C GLN A 80 -5.61 31.08 32.97
N THR A 81 -6.11 29.85 32.97
CA THR A 81 -7.52 29.55 33.32
C THR A 81 -7.68 28.76 34.61
N LYS A 82 -6.65 28.02 35.03
CA LYS A 82 -6.73 27.00 36.09
C LYS A 82 -7.78 25.91 35.82
N ASP A 83 -8.11 25.67 34.55
CA ASP A 83 -9.09 24.66 34.14
C ASP A 83 -8.69 23.25 34.60
N LYS A 84 -9.63 22.53 35.20
CA LYS A 84 -9.39 21.20 35.78
C LYS A 84 -9.15 20.14 34.71
N ASN A 85 -9.83 20.23 33.56
CA ASN A 85 -9.68 19.26 32.48
C ASN A 85 -8.31 19.39 31.82
N CYS A 86 -7.81 20.61 31.62
CA CYS A 86 -6.43 20.85 31.18
C CYS A 86 -5.42 20.19 32.13
N LEU A 87 -5.60 20.36 33.45
CA LEU A 87 -4.73 19.72 34.44
C LEU A 87 -4.82 18.20 34.40
N GLU A 88 -6.02 17.64 34.25
CA GLU A 88 -6.23 16.20 34.14
C GLU A 88 -5.53 15.61 32.91
N TYR A 89 -5.66 16.24 31.74
CA TYR A 89 -4.95 15.86 30.52
C TYR A 89 -3.43 15.84 30.72
N LEU A 90 -2.87 16.93 31.27
CA LEU A 90 -1.43 17.05 31.49
C LEU A 90 -0.94 16.01 32.51
N ASN A 91 -1.67 15.80 33.59
CA ASN A 91 -1.33 14.78 34.58
C ASN A 91 -1.34 13.38 33.95
N LYS A 92 -2.37 13.03 33.18
CA LYS A 92 -2.42 11.73 32.47
C LYS A 92 -1.25 11.57 31.50
N THR A 93 -0.94 12.63 30.74
CA THR A 93 0.17 12.61 29.77
C THR A 93 1.51 12.43 30.50
N VAL A 94 1.81 13.25 31.52
CA VAL A 94 3.02 13.10 32.32
C VAL A 94 3.12 11.70 32.92
N GLN A 95 2.06 11.20 33.56
CA GLN A 95 2.05 9.86 34.17
C GLN A 95 2.32 8.75 33.16
N ARG A 96 1.78 8.85 31.93
CA ARG A 96 2.03 7.88 30.86
C ARG A 96 3.49 7.82 30.45
N PHE A 97 4.17 8.97 30.44
CA PHE A 97 5.58 9.10 30.04
C PHE A 97 6.54 9.18 31.23
N LYS A 98 6.06 8.95 32.45
CA LYS A 98 6.92 8.73 33.62
C LYS A 98 7.75 7.46 33.40
N GLY A 99 9.07 7.60 33.45
CA GLY A 99 10.01 6.51 33.20
C GLY A 99 10.85 6.67 31.91
N GLY A 100 10.59 7.70 31.09
CA GLY A 100 11.52 8.12 30.04
C GLY A 100 12.78 8.82 30.60
N VAL A 101 13.73 9.16 29.71
CA VAL A 101 15.06 9.70 30.06
C VAL A 101 15.00 10.92 30.99
N ASN A 102 13.91 11.70 30.95
CA ASN A 102 13.56 12.67 31.98
C ASN A 102 12.21 12.30 32.61
N HIS A 103 12.17 12.11 33.93
CA HIS A 103 11.01 11.61 34.70
C HIS A 103 9.72 12.48 34.61
N PHE A 104 9.74 13.57 33.85
CA PHE A 104 8.65 14.54 33.66
C PHE A 104 8.51 15.06 32.21
N SER A 105 8.97 14.32 31.20
CA SER A 105 8.81 14.72 29.80
C SER A 105 7.41 14.39 29.24
N VAL A 106 7.00 15.11 28.20
CA VAL A 106 5.78 14.87 27.43
C VAL A 106 6.09 15.05 25.94
N PRO A 107 5.37 14.36 25.04
CA PRO A 107 5.55 14.57 23.61
C PRO A 107 4.98 15.92 23.15
N ASN A 108 5.26 16.33 21.90
CA ASN A 108 4.67 17.55 21.35
C ASN A 108 3.18 17.42 20.99
N VAL A 109 2.70 16.18 20.79
CA VAL A 109 1.32 15.81 20.50
C VAL A 109 0.96 14.50 21.21
N TYR A 110 -0.22 14.41 21.83
CA TYR A 110 -0.72 13.19 22.47
C TYR A 110 -2.26 13.22 22.63
N PRO A 111 -2.99 12.10 22.39
CA PRO A 111 -2.50 10.84 21.82
C PRO A 111 -2.21 10.95 20.31
N VAL A 112 -1.66 9.87 19.74
CA VAL A 112 -1.49 9.66 18.29
C VAL A 112 -1.99 8.25 17.91
N ASP A 113 -3.06 7.80 18.58
CA ASP A 113 -3.50 6.41 18.58
C ASP A 113 -4.09 5.94 17.26
N LEU A 114 -4.75 6.82 16.50
CA LEU A 114 -5.24 6.49 15.17
C LEU A 114 -4.08 6.50 14.17
N PHE A 115 -3.27 7.57 14.19
CA PHE A 115 -2.08 7.70 13.35
C PHE A 115 -1.15 6.49 13.49
N GLU A 116 -0.76 6.12 14.71
CA GLU A 116 0.15 5.00 14.97
C GLU A 116 -0.36 3.68 14.39
N LYS A 117 -1.65 3.37 14.60
CA LYS A 117 -2.26 2.13 14.11
C LYS A 117 -2.38 2.10 12.60
N ILE A 118 -2.80 3.22 12.01
CA ILE A 118 -2.94 3.38 10.56
C ILE A 118 -1.59 3.18 9.87
N TRP A 119 -0.55 3.88 10.33
CA TRP A 119 0.78 3.75 9.75
C TRP A 119 1.39 2.38 10.02
N ALA A 120 1.20 1.78 11.20
CA ALA A 120 1.69 0.42 11.46
C ALA A 120 1.12 -0.60 10.46
N VAL A 121 -0.19 -0.60 10.24
CA VAL A 121 -0.84 -1.49 9.27
C VAL A 121 -0.31 -1.23 7.86
N ASP A 122 -0.27 0.03 7.42
CA ASP A 122 0.22 0.39 6.09
C ASP A 122 1.66 -0.07 5.85
N ARG A 123 2.57 0.15 6.82
CA ARG A 123 3.97 -0.27 6.73
C ARG A 123 4.10 -1.78 6.67
N LEU A 124 3.38 -2.53 7.51
CA LEU A 124 3.41 -4.00 7.48
C LEU A 124 2.93 -4.56 6.13
N GLN A 125 1.90 -3.96 5.54
CA GLN A 125 1.38 -4.33 4.23
C GLN A 125 2.39 -4.04 3.11
N ARG A 126 2.90 -2.81 3.04
CA ARG A 126 3.83 -2.39 1.98
C ARG A 126 5.20 -3.05 2.11
N LEU A 127 5.63 -3.45 3.30
CA LEU A 127 6.85 -4.27 3.50
C LEU A 127 6.64 -5.74 3.11
N GLY A 128 5.40 -6.15 2.79
CA GLY A 128 5.10 -7.51 2.34
C GLY A 128 5.17 -8.57 3.44
N ILE A 129 5.01 -8.16 4.71
CA ILE A 129 5.08 -9.01 5.91
C ILE A 129 3.77 -9.07 6.71
N SER A 130 2.73 -8.36 6.29
CA SER A 130 1.41 -8.31 6.96
C SER A 130 0.78 -9.67 7.25
N ARG A 131 1.01 -10.69 6.42
CA ARG A 131 0.47 -12.06 6.62
C ARG A 131 0.87 -12.71 7.96
N TYR A 132 1.94 -12.24 8.61
CA TYR A 132 2.36 -12.75 9.92
C TYR A 132 1.62 -12.08 11.09
N PHE A 133 0.88 -11.00 10.82
CA PHE A 133 0.28 -10.13 11.83
C PHE A 133 -1.23 -9.95 11.59
N VAL A 134 -1.90 -10.93 10.98
CA VAL A 134 -3.32 -10.82 10.62
C VAL A 134 -4.20 -10.52 11.86
N PRO A 135 -4.06 -11.21 13.01
CA PRO A 135 -4.85 -10.88 14.20
C PRO A 135 -4.61 -9.45 14.70
N GLU A 136 -3.36 -9.00 14.74
CA GLU A 136 -2.95 -7.69 15.24
C GLU A 136 -3.40 -6.55 14.29
N ILE A 137 -3.33 -6.79 12.99
CA ILE A 137 -3.85 -5.88 11.96
C ILE A 137 -5.37 -5.74 12.10
N ASN A 138 -6.10 -6.84 12.29
CA ASN A 138 -7.54 -6.80 12.50
C ASN A 138 -7.91 -6.03 13.77
N GLU A 139 -7.18 -6.22 14.88
CA GLU A 139 -7.39 -5.42 16.10
C GLU A 139 -7.17 -3.92 15.84
N CYS A 140 -6.14 -3.57 15.07
CA CYS A 140 -5.87 -2.19 14.69
C CYS A 140 -6.99 -1.61 13.83
N LEU A 141 -7.45 -2.34 12.81
CA LEU A 141 -8.54 -1.93 11.92
C LEU A 141 -9.87 -1.77 12.67
N ASP A 142 -10.21 -2.69 13.57
CA ASP A 142 -11.38 -2.61 14.44
C ASP A 142 -11.32 -1.37 15.34
N TYR A 143 -10.13 -1.05 15.86
CA TYR A 143 -9.93 0.17 16.64
C TYR A 143 -10.12 1.43 15.79
N ILE A 144 -9.55 1.47 14.58
CA ILE A 144 -9.68 2.59 13.65
C ILE A 144 -11.17 2.78 13.28
N HIS A 145 -11.85 1.69 12.91
CA HIS A 145 -13.27 1.69 12.54
C HIS A 145 -14.17 2.17 13.69
N ARG A 146 -13.87 1.77 14.94
CA ARG A 146 -14.62 2.20 16.13
C ARG A 146 -14.65 3.72 16.31
N TYR A 147 -13.60 4.42 15.87
CA TYR A 147 -13.48 5.88 15.98
C TYR A 147 -13.62 6.60 14.63
N TRP A 148 -13.95 5.86 13.57
CA TRP A 148 -14.26 6.43 12.27
C TRP A 148 -15.55 7.26 12.35
N THR A 149 -15.59 8.40 11.63
CA THR A 149 -16.77 9.26 11.57
C THR A 149 -17.06 9.68 10.13
N GLU A 150 -18.29 10.10 9.86
CA GLU A 150 -18.68 10.66 8.55
C GLU A 150 -17.92 11.93 8.18
N ASP A 151 -17.35 12.62 9.18
CA ASP A 151 -16.56 13.83 9.00
C ASP A 151 -15.06 13.56 8.85
N GLY A 152 -14.65 12.30 8.94
CA GLY A 152 -13.27 11.84 8.90
C GLY A 152 -12.67 11.59 10.27
N ILE A 153 -11.35 11.48 10.29
CA ILE A 153 -10.54 11.30 11.50
C ILE A 153 -9.34 12.24 11.48
N CYS A 154 -8.59 12.27 12.57
CA CYS A 154 -7.23 12.80 12.60
C CYS A 154 -6.34 11.83 13.36
N TRP A 155 -5.11 12.25 13.66
CA TRP A 155 -4.13 11.44 14.39
C TRP A 155 -4.61 10.89 15.75
N ALA A 156 -5.64 11.49 16.34
CA ALA A 156 -6.18 11.14 17.65
C ALA A 156 -7.70 10.91 17.61
N ARG A 157 -8.16 9.92 18.39
CA ARG A 157 -9.60 9.63 18.54
C ARG A 157 -10.39 10.80 19.12
N ASN A 158 -11.69 10.87 18.79
CA ASN A 158 -12.64 11.86 19.32
C ASN A 158 -12.27 13.32 19.08
N SER A 159 -11.49 13.61 18.03
CA SER A 159 -11.22 14.96 17.60
C SER A 159 -12.48 15.62 17.01
N LYS A 160 -12.51 16.95 17.05
CA LYS A 160 -13.46 17.78 16.26
C LYS A 160 -12.80 18.40 15.03
N VAL A 161 -11.50 18.18 14.86
CA VAL A 161 -10.68 18.63 13.75
C VAL A 161 -10.17 17.38 13.05
N HIS A 162 -10.50 17.23 11.77
CA HIS A 162 -10.11 16.10 10.94
C HIS A 162 -9.06 16.56 9.94
N ASP A 163 -8.18 15.66 9.54
CA ASP A 163 -7.20 15.91 8.49
C ASP A 163 -7.32 14.88 7.37
N ILE A 164 -6.99 15.32 6.15
CA ILE A 164 -7.14 14.49 4.97
C ILE A 164 -6.14 13.32 4.93
N ASP A 165 -5.02 13.43 5.64
CA ASP A 165 -3.94 12.45 5.57
C ASP A 165 -4.35 11.17 6.32
N ASP A 166 -4.67 11.31 7.60
CA ASP A 166 -5.19 10.23 8.43
C ASP A 166 -6.54 9.72 7.90
N THR A 167 -7.40 10.62 7.41
CA THR A 167 -8.69 10.21 6.80
C THR A 167 -8.49 9.38 5.53
N SER A 168 -7.60 9.77 4.62
CA SER A 168 -7.34 9.02 3.39
C SER A 168 -6.73 7.65 3.67
N MET A 169 -5.77 7.61 4.60
CA MET A 169 -5.15 6.35 5.02
C MET A 169 -6.16 5.42 5.71
N GLY A 170 -6.91 5.94 6.68
CA GLY A 170 -7.97 5.19 7.37
C GLY A 170 -9.02 4.67 6.40
N PHE A 171 -9.52 5.53 5.49
CA PHE A 171 -10.48 5.15 4.46
C PHE A 171 -9.99 3.98 3.62
N ARG A 172 -8.78 4.10 3.05
CA ARG A 172 -8.21 3.07 2.18
C ARG A 172 -8.02 1.74 2.92
N LEU A 173 -7.45 1.79 4.12
CA LEU A 173 -7.19 0.58 4.91
C LEU A 173 -8.49 -0.08 5.36
N LEU A 174 -9.46 0.69 5.87
CA LEU A 174 -10.76 0.18 6.28
C LEU A 174 -11.49 -0.45 5.08
N ARG A 175 -11.55 0.28 3.96
CA ARG A 175 -12.19 -0.22 2.74
C ARG A 175 -11.54 -1.52 2.30
N LEU A 176 -10.24 -1.55 2.05
CA LEU A 176 -9.53 -2.74 1.54
C LEU A 176 -9.60 -3.96 2.47
N ASN A 177 -10.00 -3.80 3.73
CA ASN A 177 -10.23 -4.88 4.68
C ASN A 177 -11.73 -5.13 4.96
N GLY A 178 -12.62 -4.67 4.08
CA GLY A 178 -14.04 -5.01 4.06
C GLY A 178 -14.92 -4.23 5.04
N HIS A 179 -14.40 -3.17 5.65
CA HIS A 179 -15.24 -2.25 6.43
C HIS A 179 -16.01 -1.30 5.51
N GLN A 180 -17.26 -1.03 5.89
CA GLN A 180 -18.13 -0.11 5.15
C GLN A 180 -17.77 1.34 5.51
N VAL A 181 -17.11 2.03 4.59
CA VAL A 181 -16.75 3.45 4.70
C VAL A 181 -17.21 4.22 3.47
N SER A 182 -17.91 5.33 3.70
CA SER A 182 -18.43 6.20 2.64
C SER A 182 -17.36 7.16 2.13
N ALA A 183 -17.26 7.31 0.81
CA ALA A 183 -16.40 8.31 0.17
C ALA A 183 -16.85 9.75 0.46
N ASP A 184 -18.08 9.96 0.93
CA ASP A 184 -18.59 11.28 1.29
C ASP A 184 -17.78 11.97 2.40
N VAL A 185 -16.98 11.21 3.15
CA VAL A 185 -16.00 11.73 4.11
C VAL A 185 -15.08 12.78 3.50
N PHE A 186 -14.79 12.69 2.20
CA PHE A 186 -13.90 13.61 1.50
C PHE A 186 -14.54 14.96 1.14
N LYS A 187 -15.88 15.05 1.14
CA LYS A 187 -16.60 16.31 0.85
C LYS A 187 -16.21 17.45 1.80
N ARG A 188 -15.77 17.12 3.01
CA ARG A 188 -15.32 18.11 4.01
C ARG A 188 -13.98 18.76 3.66
N PHE A 189 -13.15 18.08 2.87
CA PHE A 189 -11.83 18.54 2.45
C PHE A 189 -11.83 19.16 1.06
N GLU A 190 -12.91 18.98 0.30
CA GLU A 190 -13.12 19.56 -1.02
C GLU A 190 -13.68 20.98 -0.90
N LYS A 191 -13.12 21.89 -1.71
CA LYS A 191 -13.72 23.20 -1.93
C LYS A 191 -13.32 23.77 -3.28
N GLY A 192 -14.28 23.86 -4.19
CA GLY A 192 -14.10 24.48 -5.49
C GLY A 192 -13.27 23.63 -6.46
N GLY A 193 -13.34 22.31 -6.34
CA GLY A 193 -12.55 21.34 -7.13
C GLY A 193 -11.15 21.08 -6.56
N GLU A 194 -10.78 21.73 -5.46
CA GLU A 194 -9.49 21.53 -4.79
C GLU A 194 -9.65 20.80 -3.46
N PHE A 195 -8.63 20.03 -3.06
CA PHE A 195 -8.60 19.31 -1.78
C PHE A 195 -7.54 19.86 -0.83
N PHE A 196 -7.88 19.97 0.45
CA PHE A 196 -7.03 20.60 1.47
C PHE A 196 -6.77 19.68 2.65
N CYS A 197 -5.60 19.81 3.30
CA CYS A 197 -5.27 19.00 4.48
C CYS A 197 -6.25 19.20 5.64
N PHE A 198 -6.78 20.41 5.80
CA PHE A 198 -7.74 20.76 6.85
C PHE A 198 -8.85 21.63 6.26
N ALA A 199 -10.09 21.35 6.63
CA ALA A 199 -11.25 22.13 6.22
C ALA A 199 -11.05 23.63 6.56
N GLY A 200 -11.27 24.50 5.56
CA GLY A 200 -11.13 25.95 5.71
C GLY A 200 -9.69 26.48 5.69
N GLN A 201 -8.69 25.64 5.41
CA GLN A 201 -7.30 26.03 5.21
C GLN A 201 -6.88 25.84 3.74
N SER A 202 -5.81 26.51 3.33
CA SER A 202 -5.31 26.49 1.96
C SER A 202 -4.05 25.63 1.79
N THR A 203 -3.73 24.77 2.75
CA THR A 203 -2.51 23.97 2.74
C THR A 203 -2.78 22.56 2.26
N ALA A 204 -2.13 22.17 1.17
CA ALA A 204 -1.96 20.79 0.74
C ALA A 204 -0.50 20.36 1.00
N ALA A 205 -0.30 19.20 1.61
CA ALA A 205 1.00 18.58 1.83
C ALA A 205 1.19 17.42 0.86
N VAL A 206 2.44 17.14 0.46
CA VAL A 206 2.76 16.10 -0.53
C VAL A 206 2.30 14.73 -0.05
N THR A 207 2.56 14.39 1.21
CA THR A 207 2.14 13.14 1.85
C THR A 207 0.61 13.01 1.94
N GLY A 208 -0.08 14.05 2.40
CA GLY A 208 -1.54 14.07 2.45
C GLY A 208 -2.17 13.89 1.06
N MET A 209 -1.61 14.52 0.03
CA MET A 209 -2.09 14.35 -1.35
C MET A 209 -1.72 13.00 -1.95
N LEU A 210 -0.56 12.43 -1.61
CA LEU A 210 -0.17 11.06 -1.99
C LEU A 210 -1.14 10.04 -1.39
N ASN A 211 -1.52 10.21 -0.13
CA ASN A 211 -2.45 9.33 0.56
C ASN A 211 -3.88 9.50 0.03
N LEU A 212 -4.31 10.72 -0.30
CA LEU A 212 -5.56 10.97 -1.03
C LEU A 212 -5.54 10.28 -2.41
N TYR A 213 -4.45 10.40 -3.16
CA TYR A 213 -4.30 9.76 -4.46
C TYR A 213 -4.38 8.23 -4.35
N ARG A 214 -3.73 7.63 -3.36
CA ARG A 214 -3.84 6.17 -3.10
C ARG A 214 -5.25 5.76 -2.68
N ALA A 215 -5.91 6.55 -1.84
CA ALA A 215 -7.29 6.30 -1.40
C ALA A 215 -8.31 6.43 -2.53
N SER A 216 -8.11 7.39 -3.45
CA SER A 216 -8.98 7.60 -4.59
C SER A 216 -9.01 6.42 -5.57
N GLN A 217 -7.97 5.58 -5.58
CA GLN A 217 -7.86 4.46 -6.52
C GLN A 217 -8.63 3.21 -6.07
N VAL A 218 -9.23 3.21 -4.87
CA VAL A 218 -10.13 2.15 -4.39
C VAL A 218 -11.60 2.57 -4.48
N LEU A 219 -11.91 3.45 -5.45
CA LEU A 219 -13.26 3.94 -5.68
C LEU A 219 -14.21 2.86 -6.19
N PHE A 220 -15.47 2.96 -5.79
CA PHE A 220 -16.58 2.17 -6.33
C PHE A 220 -17.32 2.97 -7.41
N PRO A 221 -18.04 2.31 -8.32
CA PRO A 221 -18.80 2.98 -9.38
C PRO A 221 -19.73 4.07 -8.82
N GLY A 222 -19.67 5.26 -9.41
CA GLY A 222 -20.51 6.40 -9.04
C GLY A 222 -19.99 7.26 -7.88
N GLU A 223 -18.86 6.93 -7.26
CA GLU A 223 -18.24 7.76 -6.21
C GLU A 223 -17.51 8.98 -6.80
N LYS A 224 -18.28 9.95 -7.31
CA LYS A 224 -17.76 11.12 -8.03
C LYS A 224 -16.69 11.90 -7.26
N ILE A 225 -16.83 12.02 -5.94
CA ILE A 225 -15.86 12.71 -5.08
C ILE A 225 -14.46 12.06 -5.14
N LEU A 226 -14.35 10.75 -5.35
CA LEU A 226 -13.07 10.07 -5.50
C LEU A 226 -12.49 10.20 -6.91
N GLU A 227 -13.33 10.32 -7.94
CA GLU A 227 -12.86 10.68 -9.28
C GLU A 227 -12.20 12.06 -9.24
N ASP A 228 -12.89 13.03 -8.65
CA ASP A 228 -12.39 14.40 -8.51
C ASP A 228 -11.13 14.45 -7.63
N ALA A 229 -11.09 13.64 -6.55
CA ALA A 229 -9.90 13.50 -5.72
C ALA A 229 -8.72 12.87 -6.48
N LYS A 230 -8.96 11.84 -7.32
CA LYS A 230 -7.93 11.18 -8.14
C LYS A 230 -7.33 12.18 -9.13
N GLU A 231 -8.18 12.92 -9.83
CA GLU A 231 -7.77 13.95 -10.79
C GLU A 231 -6.92 15.03 -10.11
N TYR A 232 -7.46 15.68 -9.07
CA TYR A 232 -6.78 16.75 -8.35
C TYR A 232 -5.44 16.30 -7.75
N SER A 233 -5.44 15.20 -6.99
CA SER A 233 -4.24 14.73 -6.30
C SER A 233 -3.15 14.27 -7.26
N SER A 234 -3.52 13.62 -8.38
CA SER A 234 -2.55 13.24 -9.41
C SER A 234 -1.92 14.46 -10.08
N GLN A 235 -2.72 15.48 -10.42
CA GLN A 235 -2.23 16.73 -11.00
C GLN A 235 -1.29 17.44 -10.02
N PHE A 236 -1.71 17.60 -8.77
CA PHE A 236 -0.90 18.22 -7.72
C PHE A 236 0.46 17.53 -7.57
N LEU A 237 0.49 16.19 -7.51
CA LEU A 237 1.74 15.44 -7.34
C LEU A 237 2.63 15.54 -8.58
N ARG A 238 2.07 15.54 -9.79
CA ARG A 238 2.84 15.75 -11.04
C ARG A 238 3.43 17.16 -11.13
N GLU A 239 2.68 18.18 -10.73
CA GLU A 239 3.19 19.56 -10.66
C GLU A 239 4.35 19.66 -9.67
N LYS A 240 4.23 19.05 -8.49
CA LYS A 240 5.32 18.99 -7.50
C LYS A 240 6.53 18.20 -7.99
N GLN A 241 6.31 17.10 -8.71
CA GLN A 241 7.38 16.33 -9.36
C GLN A 241 8.12 17.18 -10.41
N ALA A 242 7.39 17.87 -11.29
CA ALA A 242 7.96 18.71 -12.34
C ALA A 242 8.72 19.92 -11.78
N ALA A 243 8.26 20.48 -10.66
CA ALA A 243 8.93 21.58 -9.96
C ALA A 243 10.11 21.14 -9.07
N ASN A 244 10.38 19.83 -8.94
CA ASN A 244 11.33 19.27 -7.98
C ASN A 244 11.01 19.68 -6.52
N GLU A 245 9.73 19.73 -6.18
CA GLU A 245 9.16 20.14 -4.90
C GLU A 245 8.48 18.96 -4.16
N LEU A 246 8.93 17.73 -4.41
CA LEU A 246 8.50 16.53 -3.68
C LEU A 246 9.18 16.46 -2.30
N LEU A 247 8.93 17.51 -1.52
CA LEU A 247 9.36 17.67 -0.13
C LEU A 247 8.12 17.83 0.72
N ASP A 248 8.09 17.16 1.87
CA ASP A 248 6.99 17.31 2.80
C ASP A 248 7.35 18.24 3.97
N LYS A 249 6.36 19.00 4.42
CA LYS A 249 6.50 19.90 5.57
C LYS A 249 6.53 19.13 6.89
N TRP A 250 5.91 17.96 6.94
CA TRP A 250 5.58 17.20 8.14
C TRP A 250 6.45 15.96 8.34
N ILE A 251 7.27 15.59 7.35
CA ILE A 251 8.17 14.44 7.45
C ILE A 251 9.42 14.61 6.59
N ILE A 252 10.55 14.12 7.11
CA ILE A 252 11.78 13.87 6.36
C ILE A 252 11.87 12.36 6.19
N THR A 253 11.67 11.88 4.97
CA THR A 253 11.76 10.46 4.63
C THR A 253 13.01 10.16 3.81
N LYS A 254 13.45 8.91 3.82
CA LYS A 254 14.54 8.42 2.96
C LYS A 254 14.32 8.71 1.47
N ASP A 255 13.13 8.45 0.92
CA ASP A 255 12.88 8.60 -0.53
C ASP A 255 11.42 8.94 -0.90
N LEU A 256 10.93 10.11 -0.48
CA LEU A 256 9.61 10.61 -0.88
C LEU A 256 9.45 10.76 -2.41
N PRO A 257 10.46 11.27 -3.15
CA PRO A 257 10.36 11.36 -4.61
C PRO A 257 10.15 9.99 -5.27
N GLY A 258 10.86 8.95 -4.81
CA GLY A 258 10.67 7.59 -5.30
C GLY A 258 9.29 7.02 -4.97
N GLU A 259 8.77 7.26 -3.76
CA GLU A 259 7.40 6.83 -3.38
C GLU A 259 6.32 7.47 -4.26
N VAL A 260 6.44 8.78 -4.53
CA VAL A 260 5.49 9.52 -5.37
C VAL A 260 5.63 9.12 -6.84
N GLY A 261 6.88 9.02 -7.33
CA GLY A 261 7.16 8.60 -8.70
C GLY A 261 6.57 7.23 -9.02
N PHE A 262 6.83 6.24 -8.16
CA PHE A 262 6.27 4.90 -8.31
C PHE A 262 4.73 4.89 -8.33
N ALA A 263 4.09 5.66 -7.45
CA ALA A 263 2.63 5.73 -7.38
C ALA A 263 2.01 6.40 -8.63
N LEU A 264 2.66 7.43 -9.19
CA LEU A 264 2.19 8.13 -10.39
C LEU A 264 2.44 7.36 -11.69
N GLU A 265 3.44 6.49 -11.71
CA GLU A 265 3.79 5.65 -12.86
C GLU A 265 2.98 4.36 -12.92
N ILE A 266 2.73 3.72 -11.78
CA ILE A 266 2.02 2.45 -11.70
C ILE A 266 0.73 2.63 -10.92
N PRO A 267 -0.45 2.69 -11.60
CA PRO A 267 -1.73 2.78 -10.92
C PRO A 267 -1.97 1.54 -10.06
N TRP A 268 -2.76 1.66 -9.00
CA TRP A 268 -3.02 0.59 -8.04
C TRP A 268 -3.51 -0.70 -8.70
N TYR A 269 -4.33 -0.59 -9.76
CA TYR A 269 -4.78 -1.73 -10.57
C TYR A 269 -3.62 -2.48 -11.26
N ALA A 270 -2.49 -1.83 -11.57
CA ALA A 270 -1.27 -2.46 -12.08
C ALA A 270 -0.27 -2.86 -10.98
N ILE A 271 -0.48 -2.49 -9.71
CA ILE A 271 0.50 -2.77 -8.66
C ILE A 271 0.42 -4.24 -8.24
N LEU A 272 1.48 -5.01 -8.56
CA LEU A 272 1.66 -6.38 -8.07
C LEU A 272 2.33 -6.37 -6.69
N PRO A 273 1.88 -7.20 -5.72
CA PRO A 273 2.32 -7.09 -4.32
C PRO A 273 3.84 -7.17 -4.11
N ARG A 274 4.53 -8.06 -4.85
CA ARG A 274 5.98 -8.24 -4.71
C ARG A 274 6.79 -7.15 -5.41
N VAL A 275 6.24 -6.53 -6.45
CA VAL A 275 6.85 -5.35 -7.08
C VAL A 275 6.80 -4.19 -6.10
N GLU A 276 5.61 -3.88 -5.56
CA GLU A 276 5.44 -2.83 -4.56
C GLU A 276 6.37 -3.02 -3.36
N SER A 277 6.36 -4.23 -2.77
CA SER A 277 7.19 -4.52 -1.60
C SER A 277 8.68 -4.36 -1.90
N ARG A 278 9.12 -4.75 -3.09
CA ARG A 278 10.53 -4.68 -3.48
C ARG A 278 11.03 -3.24 -3.57
N PHE A 279 10.25 -2.35 -4.18
CA PHE A 279 10.59 -0.92 -4.24
C PHE A 279 10.44 -0.27 -2.86
N TYR A 280 9.40 -0.64 -2.11
CA TYR A 280 9.17 -0.04 -0.80
C TYR A 280 10.27 -0.37 0.22
N LEU A 281 10.87 -1.55 0.14
CA LEU A 281 12.03 -1.90 0.96
C LEU A 281 13.24 -0.98 0.72
N GLU A 282 13.38 -0.41 -0.49
CA GLU A 282 14.43 0.56 -0.79
C GLU A 282 14.07 1.98 -0.32
N GLN A 283 12.77 2.28 -0.23
CA GLN A 283 12.24 3.60 0.10
C GLN A 283 12.00 3.81 1.60
N TYR A 284 11.70 2.75 2.33
CA TYR A 284 11.44 2.80 3.77
C TYR A 284 12.69 3.22 4.54
N GLY A 285 12.61 4.30 5.32
CA GLY A 285 13.73 4.82 6.11
C GLY A 285 13.93 4.16 7.47
N GLY A 286 13.00 3.31 7.92
CA GLY A 286 13.13 2.64 9.22
C GLY A 286 13.18 3.65 10.37
N GLU A 287 14.23 3.58 11.20
CA GLU A 287 14.45 4.51 12.32
C GLU A 287 14.93 5.90 11.89
N ASP A 288 15.35 6.07 10.64
CA ASP A 288 15.89 7.34 10.11
C ASP A 288 14.81 8.30 9.59
N ASP A 289 13.55 7.85 9.44
CA ASP A 289 12.43 8.73 9.07
C ASP A 289 12.08 9.66 10.24
N VAL A 290 12.02 10.97 9.99
CA VAL A 290 11.79 11.99 11.03
C VAL A 290 10.49 12.75 10.80
N TRP A 291 9.55 12.63 11.73
CA TRP A 291 8.31 13.42 11.74
C TRP A 291 8.56 14.83 12.31
N ILE A 292 8.01 15.84 11.64
CA ILE A 292 8.12 17.25 11.99
C ILE A 292 6.82 17.70 12.68
N GLY A 293 6.83 17.76 14.01
CA GLY A 293 5.78 18.36 14.85
C GLY A 293 6.18 19.76 15.36
N LYS A 294 5.81 20.12 16.60
CA LYS A 294 6.39 21.33 17.24
C LYS A 294 7.86 21.16 17.61
N THR A 295 8.32 19.93 17.73
CA THR A 295 9.71 19.56 18.03
C THR A 295 10.18 18.54 16.99
N LEU A 296 11.47 18.58 16.64
CA LEU A 296 12.13 17.53 15.89
C LEU A 296 12.47 16.39 16.85
N TYR A 297 12.09 15.15 16.51
CA TYR A 297 12.57 13.97 17.22
C TYR A 297 13.83 13.43 16.56
N ARG A 298 14.89 13.21 17.37
CA ARG A 298 16.05 12.38 17.01
C ARG A 298 16.06 11.19 17.98
N TRP A 299 15.96 9.97 17.48
CA TRP A 299 16.11 8.76 18.32
C TRP A 299 17.52 8.19 18.20
N TYR A 300 18.53 8.99 18.55
CA TYR A 300 19.93 8.52 18.57
C TYR A 300 20.80 9.12 19.68
N GLU A 301 20.40 10.20 20.35
CA GLU A 301 21.32 10.96 21.22
C GLU A 301 21.21 10.73 22.73
N GLU A 302 20.61 9.63 23.21
CA GLU A 302 20.47 9.39 24.67
C GLU A 302 21.06 8.07 25.21
N CYS A 303 21.91 7.38 24.44
CA CYS A 303 22.69 6.24 24.95
C CYS A 303 24.19 6.42 24.66
N ASP A 304 24.93 6.84 25.68
CA ASP A 304 26.35 7.20 25.67
C ASP A 304 27.27 6.00 25.32
N LEU A 305 27.62 5.83 24.03
CA LEU A 305 28.48 4.73 23.55
C LEU A 305 29.70 5.21 22.74
N ARG A 306 30.27 6.38 23.07
CA ARG A 306 31.45 6.90 22.37
C ARG A 306 32.79 6.31 22.80
N ASP A 307 32.85 5.46 23.82
CA ASP A 307 34.13 5.12 24.47
C ASP A 307 34.74 3.74 24.14
N PHE A 308 34.26 2.98 23.13
CA PHE A 308 34.81 1.64 22.85
C PHE A 308 35.17 1.30 21.38
N GLY A 309 35.36 2.26 20.48
CA GLY A 309 36.22 2.08 19.30
C GLY A 309 35.99 0.87 18.36
N ILE A 310 34.77 0.34 18.21
CA ILE A 310 34.45 -0.79 17.30
C ILE A 310 33.32 -0.39 16.32
N SER A 311 33.45 -0.74 15.04
CA SER A 311 32.49 -0.37 13.97
C SER A 311 31.32 -1.35 13.82
N ARG A 312 30.12 -0.78 13.59
CA ARG A 312 28.79 -1.44 13.51
C ARG A 312 28.62 -2.45 12.35
N ARG A 313 29.63 -2.58 11.46
CA ARG A 313 29.56 -3.40 10.24
C ARG A 313 30.07 -4.85 10.43
N THR A 314 30.94 -5.10 11.41
CA THR A 314 31.59 -6.42 11.58
C THR A 314 30.85 -7.35 12.55
N LEU A 315 30.10 -6.81 13.51
CA LEU A 315 29.32 -7.60 14.47
C LEU A 315 27.98 -8.09 13.90
N LEU A 316 27.30 -7.23 13.12
CA LEU A 316 26.01 -7.55 12.49
C LEU A 316 26.16 -8.56 11.35
N PHE A 317 27.22 -8.50 10.55
CA PHE A 317 27.39 -9.42 9.42
C PHE A 317 27.72 -10.86 9.86
N SER A 318 28.43 -11.01 10.98
CA SER A 318 28.92 -12.30 11.46
C SER A 318 27.85 -13.09 12.23
N TYR A 319 26.95 -12.42 12.96
CA TYR A 319 25.79 -13.06 13.59
C TYR A 319 24.66 -13.31 12.59
N PHE A 320 24.48 -12.41 11.61
CA PHE A 320 23.42 -12.49 10.62
C PHE A 320 23.49 -13.73 9.72
N LEU A 321 24.65 -14.09 9.16
CA LEU A 321 24.75 -15.25 8.25
C LEU A 321 24.43 -16.60 8.92
N ALA A 322 24.79 -16.76 10.20
CA ALA A 322 24.54 -17.99 10.95
C ALA A 322 23.13 -18.04 11.56
N ALA A 323 22.62 -16.91 12.06
CA ALA A 323 21.29 -16.84 12.68
C ALA A 323 20.16 -16.72 11.64
N SER A 324 20.41 -16.20 10.43
CA SER A 324 19.36 -16.10 9.39
C SER A 324 19.10 -17.39 8.62
N SER A 325 20.00 -18.39 8.72
CA SER A 325 19.91 -19.61 7.91
C SER A 325 19.32 -20.83 8.66
N ILE A 326 19.54 -20.96 9.98
CA ILE A 326 18.88 -21.97 10.83
C ILE A 326 18.64 -21.35 12.22
N PHE A 327 17.49 -20.71 12.43
CA PHE A 327 17.22 -19.83 13.58
C PHE A 327 16.53 -20.52 14.75
N GLU A 328 16.06 -21.77 14.60
CA GLU A 328 15.45 -22.52 15.69
C GLU A 328 16.49 -22.86 16.79
N PRO A 329 16.16 -22.71 18.10
CA PRO A 329 17.10 -22.95 19.20
C PRO A 329 17.68 -24.37 19.24
N GLU A 330 16.92 -25.35 18.77
CA GLU A 330 17.21 -26.79 18.84
C GLU A 330 18.35 -27.25 17.89
N ARG A 331 18.68 -26.48 16.84
CA ARG A 331 19.48 -26.94 15.68
C ARG A 331 20.90 -26.37 15.60
N SER A 332 21.53 -26.19 16.75
CA SER A 332 22.81 -25.45 16.90
C SER A 332 24.05 -26.06 16.24
N LYS A 333 24.10 -27.39 16.03
CA LYS A 333 25.25 -28.06 15.40
C LYS A 333 25.24 -27.99 13.87
N GLU A 334 24.08 -27.75 13.26
CA GLU A 334 23.91 -27.66 11.80
C GLU A 334 24.36 -26.29 11.26
N ARG A 335 24.22 -25.25 12.07
CA ARG A 335 24.81 -23.92 11.82
C ARG A 335 26.33 -23.97 11.62
N LEU A 336 27.01 -24.89 12.29
CA LEU A 336 28.47 -25.05 12.19
C LEU A 336 28.91 -25.79 10.90
N ALA A 337 28.08 -26.71 10.40
CA ALA A 337 28.37 -27.49 9.19
C ALA A 337 28.13 -26.70 7.89
N TRP A 338 27.09 -25.86 7.86
CA TRP A 338 26.75 -25.03 6.69
C TRP A 338 27.89 -24.10 6.28
N ALA A 339 28.52 -23.42 7.24
CA ALA A 339 29.60 -22.46 6.96
C ALA A 339 30.83 -23.12 6.30
N SER A 340 31.06 -24.42 6.54
CA SER A 340 32.19 -25.15 5.94
C SER A 340 31.92 -25.68 4.53
N THR A 341 30.66 -25.84 4.11
CA THR A 341 30.30 -26.41 2.81
C THR A 341 30.16 -25.38 1.69
N THR A 342 29.80 -24.13 2.01
CA THR A 342 29.55 -23.08 0.99
C THR A 342 30.82 -22.65 0.25
N ILE A 343 31.98 -22.66 0.91
CA ILE A 343 33.28 -22.31 0.29
C ILE A 343 33.76 -23.37 -0.73
N LEU A 344 33.28 -24.61 -0.64
CA LEU A 344 33.64 -25.69 -1.56
C LEU A 344 32.78 -25.73 -2.84
N LEU A 345 31.61 -25.10 -2.85
CA LEU A 345 30.68 -25.11 -3.99
C LEU A 345 30.94 -23.99 -5.00
N GLU A 346 31.49 -22.86 -4.57
CA GLU A 346 31.88 -21.75 -5.46
C GLU A 346 33.10 -22.07 -6.34
N ILE A 347 33.91 -23.06 -5.95
CA ILE A 347 35.07 -23.54 -6.74
C ILE A 347 34.63 -24.46 -7.90
N ILE A 348 33.43 -25.07 -7.84
CA ILE A 348 32.95 -26.04 -8.84
C ILE A 348 32.03 -25.38 -9.88
N GLY A 349 31.32 -24.30 -9.51
CA GLY A 349 30.41 -23.59 -10.40
C GLY A 349 31.09 -22.79 -11.53
N SER A 350 32.40 -22.56 -11.46
CA SER A 350 33.14 -21.83 -12.49
C SER A 350 33.60 -22.69 -13.68
N TYR A 351 33.14 -23.94 -13.81
CA TYR A 351 33.68 -24.90 -14.80
C TYR A 351 32.72 -25.30 -15.94
N PHE A 352 31.44 -24.90 -15.94
CA PHE A 352 30.47 -25.36 -16.96
C PHE A 352 29.55 -24.26 -17.52
N ASP A 353 30.12 -23.09 -17.80
CA ASP A 353 29.58 -22.25 -18.87
C ASP A 353 29.98 -22.86 -20.22
N ASP A 354 29.03 -23.47 -20.94
CA ASP A 354 28.74 -23.08 -22.33
C ASP A 354 27.65 -23.94 -23.03
N ASN A 355 26.83 -23.21 -23.79
CA ASN A 355 26.18 -23.55 -25.08
C ASN A 355 24.85 -24.36 -25.15
N ASP A 356 23.79 -23.57 -25.39
CA ASP A 356 23.13 -23.37 -26.70
C ASP A 356 21.71 -23.96 -26.94
N GLY A 357 20.80 -23.07 -27.38
CA GLY A 357 19.99 -23.25 -28.58
C GLY A 357 18.63 -23.99 -28.55
N ASN A 358 17.56 -23.21 -28.82
CA ASN A 358 16.52 -23.47 -29.85
C ASN A 358 15.16 -24.12 -29.43
N SER A 359 13.99 -23.48 -29.70
CA SER A 359 12.62 -24.10 -29.71
C SER A 359 11.44 -23.14 -29.98
N SER A 360 10.88 -23.05 -31.20
CA SER A 360 9.57 -22.37 -31.42
C SER A 360 8.56 -23.13 -32.29
N GLU A 361 9.00 -23.97 -33.25
CA GLU A 361 8.11 -24.86 -34.02
C GLU A 361 7.49 -25.98 -33.17
N GLN A 362 8.17 -26.33 -32.08
CA GLN A 362 7.73 -27.34 -31.13
C GLN A 362 6.47 -26.96 -30.35
N ARG A 363 6.06 -25.68 -30.36
CA ARG A 363 4.96 -25.21 -29.51
C ARG A 363 3.57 -25.35 -30.16
N ARG A 364 3.51 -25.50 -31.48
CA ARG A 364 2.25 -25.40 -32.25
C ARG A 364 1.60 -26.73 -32.54
N ALA A 365 2.45 -27.71 -32.84
CA ALA A 365 1.99 -29.07 -32.92
C ALA A 365 1.50 -29.40 -31.53
N PHE A 366 2.29 -29.22 -30.48
CA PHE A 366 1.89 -29.32 -29.09
C PHE A 366 0.34 -29.23 -28.85
N ILE A 367 -0.30 -28.10 -29.12
CA ILE A 367 -1.73 -27.80 -28.86
C ILE A 367 -2.84 -28.83 -29.25
N HIS A 368 -2.76 -29.58 -30.36
CA HIS A 368 -3.92 -30.41 -30.81
C HIS A 368 -4.04 -31.80 -30.18
N GLU A 369 -2.99 -32.46 -29.70
CA GLU A 369 -3.22 -33.82 -29.17
C GLU A 369 -3.88 -33.65 -27.83
N PHE A 370 -3.64 -32.55 -27.09
CA PHE A 370 -4.12 -32.28 -25.73
C PHE A 370 -5.63 -32.47 -25.47
N ARG A 371 -6.46 -32.49 -26.51
CA ARG A 371 -7.90 -32.68 -26.37
C ARG A 371 -8.41 -34.11 -26.53
N ASN A 372 -7.73 -34.97 -27.30
CA ASN A 372 -8.36 -36.18 -27.86
C ASN A 372 -7.72 -37.50 -27.38
N GLY A 373 -6.75 -37.43 -26.48
CA GLY A 373 -5.88 -38.57 -26.20
C GLY A 373 -4.97 -38.91 -27.39
N ILE A 374 -3.90 -39.64 -27.10
CA ILE A 374 -2.94 -40.10 -28.11
C ILE A 374 -3.59 -41.22 -28.95
N SER A 375 -3.85 -40.98 -30.24
CA SER A 375 -4.25 -42.05 -31.16
C SER A 375 -3.02 -42.87 -31.55
N ILE A 376 -2.94 -44.11 -31.05
CA ILE A 376 -1.77 -45.01 -31.18
C ILE A 376 -1.57 -45.53 -32.61
N ASN A 377 -2.57 -45.41 -33.50
CA ASN A 377 -2.52 -46.02 -34.84
C ASN A 377 -2.84 -45.04 -35.97
N ALA A 378 -1.85 -44.29 -36.46
CA ALA A 378 -1.77 -43.86 -37.86
C ALA A 378 -0.40 -43.28 -38.21
N ARG A 379 0.06 -43.58 -39.44
CA ARG A 379 1.40 -43.30 -40.00
C ARG A 379 1.91 -41.87 -39.76
N ARG A 380 3.22 -41.79 -39.48
CA ARG A 380 3.94 -40.71 -38.80
C ARG A 380 4.29 -39.54 -39.72
N SER A 381 3.88 -38.33 -39.31
CA SER A 381 4.34 -37.03 -39.80
C SER A 381 4.78 -36.18 -38.60
N GLY A 382 5.86 -35.38 -38.74
CA GLY A 382 6.50 -34.66 -37.64
C GLY A 382 5.59 -33.69 -36.85
N ALA A 383 4.63 -33.03 -37.51
CA ALA A 383 3.67 -32.12 -36.87
C ALA A 383 2.60 -32.84 -36.01
N LYS A 384 2.49 -34.16 -36.11
CA LYS A 384 1.58 -35.04 -35.35
C LYS A 384 2.30 -35.80 -34.22
N ARG A 385 3.55 -35.44 -33.90
CA ARG A 385 4.32 -35.99 -32.76
C ARG A 385 4.43 -34.96 -31.65
N THR A 386 4.85 -33.77 -32.04
CA THR A 386 5.00 -32.64 -31.13
C THR A 386 3.67 -32.28 -30.47
N ARG A 387 2.57 -32.57 -31.14
CA ARG A 387 1.19 -32.38 -30.70
C ARG A 387 0.84 -33.28 -29.49
N GLN A 388 1.36 -34.51 -29.49
CA GLN A 388 1.12 -35.67 -28.61
C GLN A 388 1.92 -35.44 -27.36
N GLU A 389 3.10 -34.85 -27.55
CA GLU A 389 3.98 -34.38 -26.51
C GLU A 389 3.30 -33.26 -25.67
N LEU A 390 2.40 -32.43 -26.20
CA LEU A 390 1.66 -31.45 -25.35
C LEU A 390 0.49 -32.01 -24.65
N LEU A 391 -0.22 -32.92 -25.32
CA LEU A 391 -1.27 -33.62 -24.62
C LEU A 391 -0.67 -34.23 -23.40
N LYS A 392 0.44 -34.92 -23.62
CA LYS A 392 1.19 -35.57 -22.58
C LYS A 392 1.67 -34.56 -21.55
N MET A 393 2.35 -33.47 -21.92
CA MET A 393 2.86 -32.51 -20.93
C MET A 393 1.74 -31.84 -20.15
N LEU A 394 0.64 -31.44 -20.80
CA LEU A 394 -0.44 -30.76 -20.11
C LEU A 394 -1.23 -31.74 -19.25
N LEU A 395 -1.55 -32.96 -19.71
CA LEU A 395 -2.11 -33.99 -18.83
C LEU A 395 -1.17 -34.36 -17.67
N GLU A 396 0.14 -34.43 -17.90
CA GLU A 396 1.15 -34.63 -16.85
C GLU A 396 1.15 -33.48 -15.86
N THR A 397 1.04 -32.23 -16.33
CA THR A 397 0.95 -31.03 -15.49
C THR A 397 -0.33 -31.03 -14.66
N LEU A 398 -1.49 -31.34 -15.27
CA LEU A 398 -2.76 -31.44 -14.55
C LEU A 398 -2.71 -32.54 -13.48
N ASN A 399 -2.10 -33.68 -13.80
CA ASN A 399 -1.90 -34.76 -12.83
C ASN A 399 -0.92 -34.35 -11.71
N GLN A 400 0.15 -33.61 -12.02
CA GLN A 400 1.10 -33.10 -11.02
C GLN A 400 0.43 -32.09 -10.07
N LEU A 401 -0.35 -31.16 -10.61
CA LEU A 401 -1.13 -30.19 -9.81
C LEU A 401 -2.14 -30.91 -8.92
N SER A 402 -2.85 -31.90 -9.48
CA SER A 402 -3.85 -32.68 -8.74
C SER A 402 -3.21 -33.53 -7.64
N PHE A 403 -2.06 -34.15 -7.94
CA PHE A 403 -1.28 -34.89 -6.96
C PHE A 403 -0.73 -33.97 -5.86
N GLY A 404 -0.24 -32.78 -6.20
CA GLY A 404 0.19 -31.77 -5.24
C GLY A 404 -0.93 -31.38 -4.27
N ALA A 405 -2.12 -31.09 -4.79
CA ALA A 405 -3.30 -30.79 -3.97
C ALA A 405 -3.73 -31.98 -3.10
N LEU A 406 -3.63 -33.22 -3.60
CA LEU A 406 -3.91 -34.44 -2.83
C LEU A 406 -2.94 -34.61 -1.66
N ILE A 407 -1.65 -34.34 -1.88
CA ILE A 407 -0.62 -34.44 -0.82
C ILE A 407 -0.79 -33.35 0.24
N VAL A 408 -1.02 -32.10 -0.17
CA VAL A 408 -1.06 -30.95 0.74
C VAL A 408 -2.41 -30.85 1.46
N HIS A 409 -3.51 -31.11 0.76
CA HIS A 409 -4.87 -30.87 1.24
C HIS A 409 -5.71 -32.14 1.40
N GLY A 410 -5.17 -33.32 1.06
CA GLY A 410 -5.89 -34.60 1.16
C GLY A 410 -7.03 -34.77 0.15
N ARG A 411 -7.06 -33.97 -0.93
CA ARG A 411 -8.18 -33.91 -1.89
C ARG A 411 -7.73 -34.15 -3.33
N ASP A 412 -8.47 -34.99 -4.05
CA ASP A 412 -8.27 -35.21 -5.48
C ASP A 412 -9.09 -34.19 -6.29
N ILE A 413 -8.39 -33.30 -7.00
CA ILE A 413 -8.98 -32.27 -7.86
C ILE A 413 -8.91 -32.63 -9.35
N SER A 414 -8.49 -33.85 -9.69
CA SER A 414 -8.22 -34.24 -11.08
C SER A 414 -9.44 -34.08 -12.00
N HIS A 415 -10.63 -34.40 -11.50
CA HIS A 415 -11.87 -34.24 -12.24
C HIS A 415 -12.20 -32.77 -12.49
N SER A 416 -12.24 -31.97 -11.41
CA SER A 416 -12.55 -30.54 -11.44
C SER A 416 -11.61 -29.76 -12.35
N LEU A 417 -10.31 -30.06 -12.25
CA LEU A 417 -9.29 -29.41 -13.05
C LEU A 417 -9.42 -29.78 -14.53
N ARG A 418 -9.69 -31.05 -14.86
CA ARG A 418 -9.96 -31.45 -16.25
C ARG A 418 -11.21 -30.80 -16.81
N HIS A 419 -12.27 -30.71 -16.01
CA HIS A 419 -13.52 -30.08 -16.41
C HIS A 419 -13.35 -28.58 -16.70
N ALA A 420 -12.63 -27.84 -15.84
CA ALA A 420 -12.31 -26.43 -16.07
C ALA A 420 -11.55 -26.20 -17.38
N TRP A 421 -10.53 -27.03 -17.64
CA TRP A 421 -9.76 -26.98 -18.88
C TRP A 421 -10.62 -27.37 -20.10
N ASP A 422 -11.47 -28.38 -20.00
CA ASP A 422 -12.39 -28.78 -21.07
C ASP A 422 -13.36 -27.66 -21.44
N LYS A 423 -14.03 -27.05 -20.43
CA LYS A 423 -14.92 -25.89 -20.61
C LYS A 423 -14.23 -24.74 -21.36
N TRP A 424 -13.00 -24.40 -20.97
CA TRP A 424 -12.22 -23.36 -21.65
C TRP A 424 -11.84 -23.74 -23.07
N LEU A 425 -11.39 -24.99 -23.30
CA LEU A 425 -11.01 -25.47 -24.62
C LEU A 425 -12.19 -25.44 -25.62
N VAL A 426 -13.39 -25.82 -25.17
CA VAL A 426 -14.62 -25.77 -25.98
C VAL A 426 -14.98 -24.34 -26.34
N ARG A 427 -14.92 -23.40 -25.39
CA ARG A 427 -15.14 -21.97 -25.68
C ARG A 427 -14.12 -21.43 -26.69
N TRP A 428 -12.83 -21.72 -26.47
CA TRP A 428 -11.77 -21.33 -27.39
C TRP A 428 -11.99 -21.90 -28.81
N GLU A 429 -12.54 -23.10 -28.94
CA GLU A 429 -12.88 -23.69 -30.24
C GLU A 429 -14.03 -22.96 -30.95
N LEU A 430 -15.09 -22.62 -30.22
CA LEU A 430 -16.28 -21.98 -30.77
C LEU A 430 -16.04 -20.52 -31.15
N GLU A 431 -15.28 -19.78 -30.35
CA GLU A 431 -15.11 -18.32 -30.47
C GLU A 431 -13.81 -17.96 -31.22
N GLY A 432 -12.84 -18.86 -31.29
CA GLY A 432 -11.58 -18.69 -32.00
C GLY A 432 -10.54 -17.76 -31.32
N ASP A 433 -10.94 -16.99 -30.30
CA ASP A 433 -10.02 -16.20 -29.47
C ASP A 433 -9.67 -16.93 -28.17
N ARG A 434 -8.39 -17.28 -28.00
CA ARG A 434 -7.88 -17.95 -26.79
C ARG A 434 -8.02 -17.13 -25.51
N ARG A 435 -8.27 -15.83 -25.63
CA ARG A 435 -8.33 -14.89 -24.51
C ARG A 435 -9.68 -14.92 -23.80
N GLN A 436 -10.71 -15.41 -24.48
CA GLN A 436 -12.04 -15.52 -23.91
C GLN A 436 -12.07 -16.67 -22.91
N GLY A 437 -12.33 -16.37 -21.63
CA GLY A 437 -12.31 -17.34 -20.54
C GLY A 437 -10.92 -17.67 -19.97
N GLU A 438 -9.83 -17.06 -20.46
CA GLU A 438 -8.46 -17.30 -19.96
C GLU A 438 -8.35 -16.92 -18.47
N ALA A 439 -8.95 -15.80 -18.08
CA ALA A 439 -8.86 -15.30 -16.72
C ALA A 439 -9.65 -16.19 -15.73
N GLU A 440 -10.86 -16.63 -16.11
CA GLU A 440 -11.65 -17.62 -15.35
C GLU A 440 -10.89 -18.94 -15.16
N LEU A 441 -10.22 -19.46 -16.21
CA LEU A 441 -9.43 -20.68 -16.12
C LEU A 441 -8.26 -20.56 -15.13
N LEU A 442 -7.56 -19.42 -15.14
CA LEU A 442 -6.48 -19.13 -14.19
C LEU A 442 -7.01 -19.11 -12.76
N VAL A 443 -8.11 -18.40 -12.51
CA VAL A 443 -8.73 -18.31 -11.19
C VAL A 443 -9.16 -19.68 -10.68
N GLN A 444 -9.83 -20.49 -11.51
CA GLN A 444 -10.24 -21.86 -11.16
C GLN A 444 -9.03 -22.73 -10.83
N THR A 445 -7.98 -22.68 -11.65
CA THR A 445 -6.76 -23.47 -11.43
C THR A 445 -6.07 -23.09 -10.11
N ILE A 446 -5.95 -21.79 -9.82
CA ILE A 446 -5.33 -21.29 -8.57
C ILE A 446 -6.13 -21.71 -7.35
N ASN A 447 -7.46 -21.52 -7.37
CA ASN A 447 -8.30 -21.84 -6.22
C ASN A 447 -8.38 -23.34 -5.95
N LEU A 448 -8.52 -24.18 -7.00
CA LEU A 448 -8.53 -25.63 -6.88
C LEU A 448 -7.22 -26.15 -6.27
N THR A 449 -6.07 -25.64 -6.74
CA THR A 449 -4.75 -26.05 -6.24
C THR A 449 -4.46 -25.58 -4.82
N ALA A 450 -5.00 -24.43 -4.41
CA ALA A 450 -4.90 -23.91 -3.06
C ALA A 450 -5.88 -24.57 -2.05
N GLY A 451 -6.72 -25.49 -2.52
CA GLY A 451 -7.73 -26.16 -1.68
C GLY A 451 -8.94 -25.30 -1.33
N TYR A 452 -9.12 -24.15 -2.00
CA TYR A 452 -10.34 -23.36 -1.94
C TYR A 452 -11.38 -23.98 -2.88
N LEU A 453 -11.90 -25.14 -2.46
CA LEU A 453 -13.06 -25.77 -3.07
C LEU A 453 -14.29 -25.15 -2.44
N VAL A 454 -15.16 -24.59 -3.28
CA VAL A 454 -16.55 -24.43 -2.86
C VAL A 454 -17.16 -25.81 -2.92
N SER A 455 -17.63 -26.28 -1.77
CA SER A 455 -18.46 -27.48 -1.67
C SER A 455 -19.62 -27.32 -2.64
N ASP A 456 -19.75 -28.28 -3.57
CA ASP A 456 -20.77 -28.38 -4.63
C ASP A 456 -20.41 -27.66 -5.94
N GLU A 457 -19.70 -28.39 -6.81
CA GLU A 457 -19.36 -28.03 -8.19
C GLU A 457 -20.57 -27.60 -9.05
N GLU A 458 -21.80 -27.96 -8.64
CA GLU A 458 -23.05 -27.58 -9.31
C GLU A 458 -23.68 -26.27 -8.79
N LEU A 459 -23.36 -25.80 -7.57
CA LEU A 459 -23.98 -24.60 -6.99
C LEU A 459 -23.23 -23.31 -7.32
N VAL A 460 -21.92 -23.37 -7.61
CA VAL A 460 -21.09 -22.17 -7.89
C VAL A 460 -21.05 -21.77 -9.35
N ALA A 461 -21.10 -22.74 -10.26
CA ALA A 461 -21.35 -22.45 -11.67
C ALA A 461 -22.73 -21.78 -11.90
N HIS A 462 -23.57 -21.74 -10.86
CA HIS A 462 -24.87 -21.05 -10.84
C HIS A 462 -24.96 -19.99 -9.72
N HIS A 463 -23.83 -19.66 -9.06
CA HIS A 463 -23.80 -18.60 -8.07
C HIS A 463 -23.59 -17.27 -8.79
N SER A 464 -24.65 -16.45 -8.86
CA SER A 464 -24.69 -15.23 -9.67
C SER A 464 -23.50 -14.29 -9.44
N GLN A 465 -22.98 -14.21 -8.21
CA GLN A 465 -21.81 -13.38 -7.91
C GLN A 465 -20.47 -13.98 -8.38
N TYR A 466 -20.33 -15.30 -8.41
CA TYR A 466 -19.13 -15.92 -8.98
C TYR A 466 -19.11 -15.71 -10.49
N GLU A 467 -20.25 -15.87 -11.16
CA GLU A 467 -20.41 -15.57 -12.58
C GLU A 467 -20.08 -14.09 -12.87
N GLN A 468 -20.60 -13.16 -12.07
CA GLN A 468 -20.28 -11.73 -12.20
C GLN A 468 -18.78 -11.43 -12.04
N LEU A 469 -18.12 -12.01 -11.03
CA LEU A 469 -16.66 -11.88 -10.84
C LEU A 469 -15.88 -12.44 -12.04
N ALA A 470 -16.31 -13.59 -12.57
CA ALA A 470 -15.69 -14.23 -13.72
C ALA A 470 -15.89 -13.43 -15.01
N ASP A 471 -17.09 -12.92 -15.25
CA ASP A 471 -17.43 -12.11 -16.42
C ASP A 471 -16.64 -10.80 -16.43
N LEU A 472 -16.59 -10.09 -15.30
CA LEU A 472 -15.78 -8.88 -15.15
C LEU A 472 -14.29 -9.17 -15.40
N THR A 473 -13.75 -10.20 -14.76
CA THR A 473 -12.32 -10.54 -14.85
C THR A 473 -11.93 -10.97 -16.28
N ASN A 474 -12.80 -11.70 -16.98
CA ASN A 474 -12.63 -12.05 -18.39
C ASN A 474 -12.75 -10.83 -19.31
N SER A 475 -13.73 -9.95 -19.08
CA SER A 475 -13.92 -8.69 -19.81
C SER A 475 -12.66 -7.83 -19.73
N ILE A 476 -12.18 -7.56 -18.50
CA ILE A 476 -10.95 -6.81 -18.23
C ILE A 476 -9.76 -7.44 -18.95
N GLY A 477 -9.54 -8.74 -18.77
CA GLY A 477 -8.40 -9.45 -19.37
C GLY A 477 -8.39 -9.40 -20.89
N SER A 478 -9.56 -9.58 -21.53
CA SER A 478 -9.72 -9.53 -22.98
C SER A 478 -9.48 -8.14 -23.54
N GLN A 479 -10.09 -7.11 -22.95
CA GLN A 479 -9.96 -5.71 -23.38
C GLN A 479 -8.51 -5.23 -23.27
N LEU A 480 -7.84 -5.48 -22.14
CA LEU A 480 -6.43 -5.11 -21.94
C LEU A 480 -5.49 -5.84 -22.92
N CYS A 481 -5.75 -7.12 -23.20
CA CYS A 481 -5.01 -7.88 -24.20
C CYS A 481 -5.23 -7.38 -25.64
N HIS A 482 -6.38 -6.76 -25.92
CA HIS A 482 -6.66 -6.09 -27.19
C HIS A 482 -5.88 -4.77 -27.28
N CYS A 483 -5.95 -3.91 -26.27
CA CYS A 483 -5.19 -2.64 -26.20
C CYS A 483 -3.68 -2.86 -26.41
N LYS A 484 -3.11 -3.91 -25.78
CA LYS A 484 -1.68 -4.26 -25.92
C LYS A 484 -1.29 -4.62 -27.36
N LYS A 485 -2.16 -5.27 -28.14
CA LYS A 485 -1.87 -5.62 -29.54
C LYS A 485 -1.82 -4.38 -30.43
N ASN A 486 -2.77 -3.47 -30.27
CA ASN A 486 -2.86 -2.26 -31.09
C ASN A 486 -1.61 -1.37 -30.89
N LYS A 487 -1.08 -1.29 -29.66
CA LYS A 487 0.19 -0.59 -29.35
C LYS A 487 1.41 -1.14 -30.11
N VAL A 488 1.48 -2.44 -30.38
CA VAL A 488 2.61 -3.05 -31.12
C VAL A 488 2.54 -2.71 -32.62
N HIS A 489 1.36 -2.40 -33.15
CA HIS A 489 1.15 -2.03 -34.56
C HIS A 489 1.37 -0.54 -34.85
N ASP A 490 1.19 0.35 -33.87
CA ASP A 490 1.24 1.83 -34.01
C ASP A 490 2.62 2.47 -33.74
N ASN A 491 3.73 1.73 -33.87
CA ASN A 491 5.07 2.19 -33.48
C ASN A 491 5.71 3.26 -34.40
N GLY A 492 4.89 4.11 -35.04
CA GLY A 492 5.29 5.13 -36.00
C GLY A 492 4.75 6.53 -35.69
N SER A 493 4.83 7.03 -34.45
CA SER A 493 4.77 8.47 -34.14
C SER A 493 4.99 8.72 -32.64
N TYR A 494 6.19 9.16 -32.26
CA TYR A 494 6.46 9.65 -30.90
C TYR A 494 6.19 11.16 -30.83
N SER A 495 5.19 11.56 -30.05
CA SER A 495 5.13 12.89 -29.44
C SER A 495 4.90 12.74 -27.94
N ALA A 496 5.93 13.04 -27.16
CA ALA A 496 5.84 13.21 -25.71
C ALA A 496 4.93 14.41 -25.42
N VAL A 497 3.95 14.25 -24.51
CA VAL A 497 3.28 15.29 -23.67
C VAL A 497 1.98 14.77 -22.99
N THR A 498 1.48 13.57 -23.31
CA THR A 498 0.39 12.93 -22.51
C THR A 498 0.92 11.71 -21.76
N SER A 499 0.60 11.58 -20.48
CA SER A 499 1.01 10.45 -19.63
C SER A 499 0.68 9.12 -20.33
N SER A 500 1.64 8.19 -20.40
CA SER A 500 1.54 6.94 -21.16
C SER A 500 0.47 5.98 -20.62
N THR A 501 -0.04 6.23 -19.41
CA THR A 501 -1.11 5.50 -18.72
C THR A 501 -2.50 5.81 -19.27
N ASP A 502 -2.81 7.06 -19.62
CA ASP A 502 -4.17 7.49 -20.05
C ASP A 502 -4.60 6.94 -21.41
N ARG A 503 -3.67 6.37 -22.19
CA ARG A 503 -3.94 5.83 -23.53
C ARG A 503 -4.25 4.34 -23.56
N ILE A 504 -4.02 3.61 -22.46
CA ILE A 504 -4.12 2.14 -22.44
C ILE A 504 -5.44 1.67 -21.82
N THR A 505 -5.98 2.44 -20.88
CA THR A 505 -7.17 2.08 -20.10
C THR A 505 -8.36 2.84 -20.65
N THR A 506 -9.36 2.11 -21.14
CA THR A 506 -10.61 2.73 -21.59
C THR A 506 -11.52 2.98 -20.38
N PRO A 507 -12.49 3.92 -20.46
CA PRO A 507 -13.46 4.13 -19.39
C PRO A 507 -14.20 2.85 -19.00
N GLU A 508 -14.45 1.95 -19.96
CA GLU A 508 -15.08 0.65 -19.73
C GLU A 508 -14.18 -0.25 -18.86
N ILE A 509 -12.88 -0.35 -19.15
CA ILE A 509 -11.93 -1.14 -18.34
C ILE A 509 -11.87 -0.60 -16.91
N GLU A 510 -11.83 0.74 -16.75
CA GLU A 510 -11.80 1.37 -15.42
C GLU A 510 -13.12 1.10 -14.66
N SER A 511 -14.26 1.16 -15.34
CA SER A 511 -15.57 0.83 -14.76
C SER A 511 -15.65 -0.63 -14.32
N ASP A 512 -15.24 -1.58 -15.18
CA ASP A 512 -15.24 -3.01 -14.86
C ASP A 512 -14.31 -3.30 -13.66
N MET A 513 -13.15 -2.63 -13.60
CA MET A 513 -12.23 -2.76 -12.47
C MET A 513 -12.83 -2.19 -11.17
N GLN A 514 -13.55 -1.06 -11.22
CA GLN A 514 -14.23 -0.50 -10.05
C GLN A 514 -15.31 -1.45 -9.52
N GLU A 515 -16.11 -2.03 -10.42
CA GLU A 515 -17.12 -3.02 -10.05
C GLU A 515 -16.49 -4.29 -9.46
N LEU A 516 -15.40 -4.79 -10.07
CA LEU A 516 -14.65 -5.93 -9.54
C LEU A 516 -14.11 -5.64 -8.13
N VAL A 517 -13.52 -4.47 -7.92
CA VAL A 517 -13.00 -4.05 -6.60
C VAL A 517 -14.13 -3.96 -5.58
N GLN A 518 -15.28 -3.42 -5.96
CA GLN A 518 -16.46 -3.37 -5.09
C GLN A 518 -16.90 -4.77 -4.66
N LEU A 519 -17.06 -5.71 -5.59
CA LEU A 519 -17.49 -7.08 -5.30
C LEU A 519 -16.50 -7.85 -4.44
N VAL A 520 -15.20 -7.62 -4.65
CA VAL A 520 -14.14 -8.32 -3.92
C VAL A 520 -13.99 -7.80 -2.50
N VAL A 521 -14.15 -6.50 -2.32
CA VAL A 521 -13.87 -5.82 -1.05
C VAL A 521 -15.10 -5.76 -0.15
N GLN A 522 -16.31 -5.65 -0.70
CA GLN A 522 -17.51 -5.65 0.13
C GLN A 522 -17.74 -7.03 0.76
N ASN A 523 -17.84 -7.05 2.09
CA ASN A 523 -18.27 -8.23 2.84
C ASN A 523 -19.75 -8.52 2.54
N SER A 524 -20.02 -9.27 1.47
CA SER A 524 -21.34 -9.85 1.17
C SER A 524 -21.51 -11.19 1.90
N SER A 525 -22.73 -11.50 2.33
CA SER A 525 -23.11 -12.80 2.89
C SER A 525 -23.26 -13.88 1.82
N ASP A 526 -22.49 -13.76 0.74
CA ASP A 526 -22.62 -14.54 -0.50
C ASP A 526 -22.04 -15.95 -0.39
N GLY A 527 -21.43 -16.28 0.75
CA GLY A 527 -20.81 -17.59 0.98
C GLY A 527 -19.56 -17.85 0.15
N ILE A 528 -19.05 -16.88 -0.61
CA ILE A 528 -17.79 -16.99 -1.36
C ILE A 528 -16.64 -16.62 -0.44
N ASP A 529 -15.70 -17.54 -0.26
CA ASP A 529 -14.49 -17.31 0.53
C ASP A 529 -13.71 -16.07 0.03
N SER A 530 -13.27 -15.22 0.95
CA SER A 530 -12.57 -13.98 0.60
C SER A 530 -11.30 -14.22 -0.22
N ASN A 531 -10.61 -15.36 -0.04
CA ASN A 531 -9.43 -15.71 -0.83
C ASN A 531 -9.78 -16.00 -2.30
N ILE A 532 -10.97 -16.56 -2.57
CA ILE A 532 -11.47 -16.75 -3.94
C ILE A 532 -11.68 -15.39 -4.61
N LYS A 533 -12.35 -14.46 -3.92
CA LYS A 533 -12.56 -13.09 -4.40
C LYS A 533 -11.24 -12.37 -4.67
N GLN A 534 -10.30 -12.45 -3.72
CA GLN A 534 -8.97 -11.87 -3.88
C GLN A 534 -8.21 -12.46 -5.07
N THR A 535 -8.38 -13.75 -5.38
CA THR A 535 -7.77 -14.38 -6.55
C THR A 535 -8.26 -13.75 -7.86
N PHE A 536 -9.56 -13.46 -8.00
CA PHE A 536 -10.07 -12.72 -9.17
C PHE A 536 -9.40 -11.35 -9.32
N LEU A 537 -9.32 -10.59 -8.24
CA LEU A 537 -8.66 -9.28 -8.27
C LEU A 537 -7.18 -9.40 -8.65
N GLN A 538 -6.43 -10.34 -8.06
CA GLN A 538 -5.01 -10.51 -8.39
C GLN A 538 -4.79 -10.92 -9.86
N VAL A 539 -5.64 -11.79 -10.41
CA VAL A 539 -5.58 -12.17 -11.82
C VAL A 539 -5.86 -10.95 -12.71
N ALA A 540 -6.92 -10.19 -12.46
CA ALA A 540 -7.22 -8.96 -13.21
C ALA A 540 -6.06 -7.94 -13.16
N LYS A 541 -5.49 -7.71 -11.97
CA LYS A 541 -4.32 -6.83 -11.78
C LYS A 541 -3.09 -7.30 -12.57
N SER A 542 -2.90 -8.60 -12.75
CA SER A 542 -1.79 -9.14 -13.56
C SER A 542 -1.94 -8.84 -15.06
N PHE A 543 -3.18 -8.85 -15.58
CA PHE A 543 -3.47 -8.41 -16.94
C PHE A 543 -3.23 -6.90 -17.09
N TYR A 544 -3.66 -6.13 -16.09
CA TYR A 544 -3.48 -4.67 -16.04
C TYR A 544 -2.00 -4.27 -16.06
N TYR A 545 -1.21 -4.88 -15.17
CA TYR A 545 0.25 -4.73 -15.12
C TYR A 545 0.89 -5.05 -16.47
N SER A 546 0.51 -6.18 -17.06
CA SER A 546 1.06 -6.64 -18.34
C SER A 546 0.70 -5.74 -19.53
N ALA A 547 -0.40 -4.98 -19.43
CA ALA A 547 -0.84 -4.05 -20.46
C ALA A 547 -0.14 -2.68 -20.35
N ILE A 548 0.05 -2.19 -19.12
CA ILE A 548 0.66 -0.88 -18.86
C ILE A 548 2.18 -0.92 -18.95
N CYS A 549 2.82 -1.90 -18.31
CA CYS A 549 4.28 -1.98 -18.28
C CYS A 549 4.82 -2.50 -19.61
N ASP A 550 5.76 -1.75 -20.20
CA ASP A 550 6.49 -2.19 -21.38
C ASP A 550 7.48 -3.33 -21.06
N PRO A 551 7.95 -4.09 -22.07
CA PRO A 551 8.86 -5.21 -21.83
C PRO A 551 10.16 -4.84 -21.09
N GLY A 552 10.68 -3.63 -21.27
CA GLY A 552 11.87 -3.15 -20.57
C GLY A 552 11.60 -2.98 -19.08
N THR A 553 10.49 -2.33 -18.73
CA THR A 553 10.03 -2.19 -17.34
C THR A 553 9.78 -3.56 -16.69
N ILE A 554 9.13 -4.49 -17.42
CA ILE A 554 8.88 -5.85 -16.91
C ILE A 554 10.21 -6.58 -16.63
N ASN A 555 11.17 -6.53 -17.56
CA ASN A 555 12.48 -7.15 -17.37
C ASN A 555 13.24 -6.54 -16.19
N TYR A 556 13.16 -5.22 -16.00
CA TYR A 556 13.74 -4.54 -14.85
C TYR A 556 13.09 -4.99 -13.53
N HIS A 557 11.75 -5.09 -13.48
CA HIS A 557 11.05 -5.59 -12.29
C HIS A 557 11.40 -7.05 -12.01
N ILE A 558 11.53 -7.90 -13.04
CA ILE A 558 11.97 -9.29 -12.90
C ILE A 558 13.37 -9.35 -12.27
N ALA A 559 14.32 -8.57 -12.79
CA ALA A 559 15.68 -8.48 -12.25
C ALA A 559 15.67 -8.09 -10.76
N LYS A 560 14.99 -6.98 -10.45
CA LYS A 560 14.85 -6.45 -9.09
C LYS A 560 14.19 -7.44 -8.13
N VAL A 561 13.11 -8.09 -8.54
CA VAL A 561 12.28 -8.92 -7.64
C VAL A 561 12.83 -10.34 -7.47
N LEU A 562 13.36 -10.96 -8.54
CA LEU A 562 13.74 -12.38 -8.51
C LEU A 562 15.25 -12.62 -8.35
N PHE A 563 16.09 -11.70 -8.83
CA PHE A 563 17.53 -11.94 -8.94
C PHE A 563 18.37 -11.02 -8.05
N GLU A 564 17.86 -9.84 -7.69
CA GLU A 564 18.54 -8.93 -6.78
C GLU A 564 18.11 -9.14 -5.33
N ARG A 565 19.06 -9.48 -4.46
CA ARG A 565 18.82 -9.49 -3.02
C ARG A 565 18.63 -8.06 -2.52
N VAL A 566 17.68 -7.89 -1.60
CA VAL A 566 17.53 -6.66 -0.82
C VAL A 566 18.71 -6.59 0.15
N ALA A 567 19.48 -5.50 0.07
CA ALA A 567 20.74 -5.30 0.79
C ALA A 567 20.54 -4.90 2.26
#